data_AF-A0A6P2F234-F1
#
_entry.id   AF-A0A6P2F234-F1
#
_cell.length_a   1.000
_cell.length_b   1.000
_cell.length_c   1.000
_cell.angle_alpha   90.00
_cell.angle_beta   90.00
_cell.angle_gamma   90.00
#
_symmetry.space_group_name_H-M   'P 1'
#
loop_
_entity.id
_entity.type
_entity.pdbx_description
1 polymer ?
#
loop_
_entity_poly.entity_id
_entity_poly.type
_entity_poly.pdbx_seq_one_letter_code
_entity_poly.pdbx_strand_id
1 'polypeptide(L)'
;MAKFQFNELIRPYDSNITARVADGTGTSNQLSDADVNKFVKLKGDSQFGLCAVGDEIEGFLASIESGPIQDGFQLGSVQEEGRKLVTLDGLQGTPGTGTIAVGDYVVAGTVTARGTKLPGPPKVCKATATKDALSFLWRVVSLKGTGAVGQLAVIARV
;
A
#
# COMPACT_ATOMS: atom_id res chain seq x y z
N MET A 1 2.12 -3.15 -32.05
CA MET A 1 1.88 -1.72 -31.82
C MET A 1 2.26 -1.42 -30.37
N ALA A 2 3.08 -0.41 -30.10
CA ALA A 2 3.44 -0.06 -28.73
C ALA A 2 2.20 0.43 -27.98
N LYS A 3 1.96 -0.10 -26.77
CA LYS A 3 0.82 0.28 -25.94
C LYS A 3 1.30 1.26 -24.87
N PHE A 4 0.67 2.43 -24.79
CA PHE A 4 0.90 3.35 -23.67
C PHE A 4 0.45 2.69 -22.36
N GLN A 5 1.26 2.82 -21.31
CA GLN A 5 0.96 2.30 -19.98
C GLN A 5 1.41 3.29 -18.91
N PHE A 6 0.56 3.55 -17.92
CA PHE A 6 0.99 4.27 -16.74
C PHE A 6 2.00 3.44 -15.95
N ASN A 7 2.95 4.14 -15.32
CA ASN A 7 3.87 3.61 -14.33
C ASN A 7 3.62 4.26 -12.97
N GLU A 8 4.28 3.71 -11.95
CA GLU A 8 4.36 4.32 -10.62
C GLU A 8 4.78 5.80 -10.75
N LEU A 9 4.16 6.65 -9.95
CA LEU A 9 4.48 8.07 -9.93
C LEU A 9 5.43 8.33 -8.77
N ILE A 10 6.64 8.75 -9.08
CA ILE A 10 7.63 9.18 -8.10
C ILE A 10 7.34 10.65 -7.78
N ARG A 11 6.86 10.94 -6.56
CA ARG A 11 6.60 12.30 -6.06
C ARG A 11 7.55 12.60 -4.88
N PRO A 12 8.75 13.13 -5.13
CA PRO A 12 9.71 13.33 -4.05
C PRO A 12 9.33 14.45 -3.06
N TYR A 13 8.39 15.36 -3.39
CA TYR A 13 8.19 16.59 -2.60
C TYR A 13 6.73 16.97 -2.24
N ASP A 14 5.70 16.43 -2.90
CA ASP A 14 4.33 16.99 -2.79
C ASP A 14 3.28 16.05 -2.15
N SER A 15 3.65 14.86 -1.66
CA SER A 15 2.67 13.89 -1.13
C SER A 15 3.15 13.03 0.02
N ASN A 16 4.29 13.38 0.62
CA ASN A 16 4.86 12.62 1.72
C ASN A 16 4.67 13.39 3.02
N ILE A 17 4.07 12.74 4.01
CA ILE A 17 3.97 13.26 5.38
C ILE A 17 4.97 12.54 6.27
N THR A 18 5.52 13.24 7.26
CA THR A 18 6.26 12.60 8.34
C THR A 18 5.28 12.13 9.40
N ALA A 19 5.39 10.87 9.82
CA ALA A 19 4.53 10.27 10.84
C ALA A 19 5.30 9.29 11.73
N ARG A 20 4.70 8.90 12.86
CA ARG A 20 5.14 7.72 13.62
C ARG A 20 4.86 6.48 12.76
N VAL A 21 5.86 5.64 12.54
CA VAL A 21 5.79 4.46 11.65
C VAL A 21 6.03 3.18 12.46
N ALA A 22 4.96 2.69 13.08
CA ALA A 22 4.98 1.50 13.92
C ALA A 22 3.57 0.91 14.05
N ASP A 23 3.47 -0.37 14.43
CA ASP A 23 2.18 -0.99 14.79
C ASP A 23 1.84 -0.88 16.29
N GLY A 24 2.71 -0.25 17.08
CA GLY A 24 2.55 -0.05 18.51
C GLY A 24 3.85 0.37 19.18
N THR A 25 3.83 0.50 20.50
CA THR A 25 5.03 0.82 21.30
C THR A 25 5.93 -0.40 21.45
N GLY A 26 7.25 -0.19 21.52
CA GLY A 26 8.24 -1.25 21.77
C GLY A 26 8.94 -1.77 20.51
N THR A 27 10.13 -2.32 20.69
CA THR A 27 11.08 -2.58 19.59
C THR A 27 10.55 -3.52 18.51
N SER A 28 9.76 -4.54 18.87
CA SER A 28 9.18 -5.50 17.91
C SER A 28 8.11 -4.90 16.99
N ASN A 29 7.59 -3.72 17.33
CA ASN A 29 6.52 -3.05 16.60
C ASN A 29 7.03 -1.95 15.67
N GLN A 30 8.31 -1.61 15.75
CA GLN A 30 8.90 -0.58 14.90
C GLN A 30 8.99 -1.05 13.45
N LEU A 31 8.73 -0.14 12.51
CA LEU A 31 9.02 -0.38 11.10
C LEU A 31 10.48 -0.09 10.79
N SER A 32 10.98 -0.80 9.79
CA SER A 32 12.37 -0.79 9.37
C SER A 32 12.48 -0.59 7.86
N ASP A 33 13.70 -0.44 7.35
CA ASP A 33 13.94 -0.33 5.91
C ASP A 33 13.37 -1.53 5.11
N ALA A 34 13.26 -2.71 5.74
CA ALA A 34 12.65 -3.89 5.15
C ALA A 34 11.13 -3.74 4.94
N ASP A 35 10.50 -2.75 5.54
CA ASP A 35 9.07 -2.47 5.45
C ASP A 35 8.73 -1.39 4.43
N VAL A 36 9.72 -0.71 3.85
CA VAL A 36 9.52 0.32 2.83
C VAL A 36 8.77 -0.27 1.62
N ASN A 37 7.89 0.54 1.05
CA ASN A 37 6.91 0.22 0.00
C ASN A 37 5.71 -0.63 0.42
N LYS A 38 5.59 -1.05 1.69
CA LYS A 38 4.38 -1.73 2.18
C LYS A 38 3.24 -0.73 2.42
N PHE A 39 2.01 -1.23 2.33
CA PHE A 39 0.82 -0.44 2.64
C PHE A 39 0.70 -0.18 4.14
N VAL A 40 0.26 1.04 4.46
CA VAL A 40 0.06 1.49 5.83
C VAL A 40 -1.32 2.11 6.00
N LYS A 41 -1.79 2.11 7.25
CA LYS A 41 -3.04 2.71 7.71
C LYS A 41 -2.83 3.41 9.05
N LEU A 42 -3.67 4.39 9.36
CA LEU A 42 -3.66 5.02 10.67
C LEU A 42 -4.03 3.99 11.74
N LYS A 43 -3.21 3.89 12.78
CA LYS A 43 -3.39 3.00 13.95
C LYS A 43 -3.68 3.77 15.23
N GLY A 44 -3.31 5.04 15.26
CA GLY A 44 -3.42 5.90 16.43
C GLY A 44 -3.01 7.32 16.09
N ASP A 45 -2.82 8.14 17.12
CA ASP A 45 -2.45 9.53 16.95
C ASP A 45 -1.11 9.68 16.23
N SER A 46 -1.19 10.29 15.04
CA SER A 46 -0.06 10.55 14.15
C SER A 46 0.76 9.28 13.84
N GLN A 47 0.12 8.10 13.89
CA GLN A 47 0.75 6.80 13.81
C GLN A 47 0.20 5.99 12.65
N PHE A 48 1.08 5.63 11.72
CA PHE A 48 0.82 4.68 10.66
C PHE A 48 1.49 3.33 10.95
N GLY A 49 0.71 2.26 10.83
CA GLY A 49 1.19 0.88 10.94
C GLY A 49 0.87 0.08 9.69
N LEU A 50 1.36 -1.16 9.61
CA LEU A 50 1.15 -2.01 8.44
C LEU A 50 -0.32 -2.41 8.31
N CYS A 51 -0.81 -2.40 7.08
CA CYS A 51 -2.10 -2.99 6.73
C CYS A 51 -2.08 -4.50 6.98
N ALA A 52 -3.23 -5.05 7.37
CA ALA A 52 -3.56 -6.47 7.25
C ALA A 52 -4.30 -6.73 5.91
N VAL A 53 -4.54 -8.01 5.59
CA VAL A 53 -5.31 -8.38 4.41
C VAL A 53 -6.74 -7.81 4.52
N GLY A 54 -7.19 -7.15 3.46
CA GLY A 54 -8.52 -6.53 3.37
C GLY A 54 -8.62 -5.13 3.98
N ASP A 55 -7.57 -4.62 4.63
CA ASP A 55 -7.56 -3.24 5.13
C ASP A 55 -7.60 -2.23 3.98
N GLU A 56 -8.29 -1.11 4.20
CA GLU A 56 -8.16 0.07 3.36
C GLU A 56 -6.70 0.56 3.35
N ILE A 57 -6.26 1.04 2.19
CA ILE A 57 -4.90 1.53 1.99
C ILE A 57 -4.94 3.04 2.18
N GLU A 58 -4.36 3.54 3.26
CA GLU A 58 -4.30 4.98 3.49
C GLU A 58 -3.07 5.60 2.84
N GLY A 59 -1.99 4.83 2.75
CA GLY A 59 -0.78 5.19 2.02
C GLY A 59 0.22 4.04 1.93
N PHE A 60 1.46 4.38 1.62
CA PHE A 60 2.58 3.43 1.66
C PHE A 60 3.81 4.06 2.30
N LEU A 61 4.59 3.24 2.99
CA LEU A 61 5.82 3.67 3.63
C LEU A 61 6.87 4.04 2.56
N ALA A 62 7.24 5.31 2.48
CA ALA A 62 8.19 5.81 1.49
C ALA A 62 9.64 5.73 1.99
N SER A 63 9.87 5.98 3.28
CA SER A 63 11.18 5.90 3.92
C SER A 63 11.07 5.75 5.42
N ILE A 64 12.14 5.26 6.04
CA ILE A 64 12.39 5.33 7.48
C ILE A 64 13.41 6.43 7.74
N GLU A 65 13.19 7.24 8.77
CA GLU A 65 14.20 8.18 9.25
C GLU A 65 15.18 7.45 10.16
N SER A 66 16.49 7.57 9.94
CA SER A 66 17.53 6.90 10.75
C SER A 66 17.82 7.58 12.09
N GLY A 67 16.99 8.55 12.49
CA GLY A 67 17.14 9.32 13.72
C GLY A 67 16.74 8.54 14.99
N PRO A 68 16.93 9.15 16.18
CA PRO A 68 16.51 8.57 17.43
C PRO A 68 14.99 8.39 17.48
N ILE A 69 14.55 7.31 18.11
CA ILE A 69 13.14 7.00 18.38
C ILE A 69 12.52 8.14 19.21
N GLN A 70 11.36 8.65 18.77
CA GLN A 70 10.62 9.72 19.43
C GLN A 70 9.40 9.13 20.16
N ASP A 71 9.26 9.36 21.46
CA ASP A 71 8.19 8.81 22.30
C ASP A 71 8.03 7.27 22.21
N GLY A 72 9.12 6.56 21.92
CA GLY A 72 9.07 5.12 21.70
C GLY A 72 8.56 4.70 20.31
N PHE A 73 8.55 5.61 19.32
CA PHE A 73 8.20 5.35 17.92
C PHE A 73 9.30 5.73 16.93
N GLN A 74 9.47 4.90 15.90
CA GLN A 74 10.24 5.26 14.73
C GLN A 74 9.51 6.34 13.93
N LEU A 75 10.23 7.27 13.32
CA LEU A 75 9.68 8.22 12.36
C LEU A 75 10.00 7.80 10.93
N GLY A 76 9.14 8.20 10.00
CA GLY A 76 9.30 7.90 8.59
C GLY A 76 8.36 8.73 7.74
N SER A 77 8.56 8.64 6.43
CA SER A 77 7.70 9.30 5.46
C SER A 77 6.64 8.35 4.93
N VAL A 78 5.38 8.76 4.95
CA VAL A 78 4.25 8.04 4.35
C VAL A 78 3.78 8.80 3.12
N GLN A 79 3.64 8.11 1.99
CA GLN A 79 3.06 8.67 0.79
C GLN A 79 1.59 8.27 0.70
N GLU A 80 0.68 9.24 0.78
CA GLU A 80 -0.77 9.02 0.84
C GLU A 80 -1.48 9.15 -0.52
N GLU A 81 -0.78 9.72 -1.50
CA GLU A 81 -1.33 10.01 -2.82
C GLU A 81 -0.46 9.48 -3.98
N GLY A 82 -0.93 9.73 -5.21
CA GLY A 82 -0.20 9.46 -6.43
C GLY A 82 -0.56 8.11 -7.02
N ARG A 83 0.42 7.44 -7.61
CA ARG A 83 0.25 6.14 -8.27
C ARG A 83 1.25 5.13 -7.76
N LYS A 84 0.78 3.92 -7.45
CA LYS A 84 1.62 2.83 -6.94
C LYS A 84 1.59 1.62 -7.88
N LEU A 85 2.76 1.03 -8.16
CA LEU A 85 2.83 -0.27 -8.82
C LEU A 85 2.47 -1.35 -7.80
N VAL A 86 1.60 -2.28 -8.19
CA VAL A 86 1.07 -3.33 -7.32
C VAL A 86 0.99 -4.67 -8.04
N THR A 87 0.90 -5.74 -7.26
CA THR A 87 0.61 -7.09 -7.73
C THR A 87 -0.86 -7.41 -7.47
N LEU A 88 -1.57 -7.96 -8.46
CA LEU A 88 -2.97 -8.34 -8.33
C LEU A 88 -3.09 -9.66 -7.56
N ASP A 89 -3.89 -9.66 -6.51
CA ASP A 89 -4.10 -10.80 -5.61
C ASP A 89 -5.57 -11.25 -5.59
N GLY A 90 -6.34 -10.87 -6.61
CA GLY A 90 -7.70 -11.38 -6.81
C GLY A 90 -8.77 -10.65 -6.00
N LEU A 91 -9.80 -11.37 -5.57
CA LEU A 91 -10.95 -10.81 -4.83
C LEU A 91 -10.65 -10.76 -3.32
N GLN A 92 -11.10 -9.72 -2.62
CA GLN A 92 -10.85 -9.56 -1.17
C GLN A 92 -11.35 -10.73 -0.32
N GLY A 93 -12.53 -11.30 -0.63
CA GLY A 93 -13.07 -12.44 0.11
C GLY A 93 -12.33 -13.76 -0.15
N THR A 94 -11.61 -13.86 -1.26
CA THR A 94 -10.87 -15.07 -1.67
C THR A 94 -9.56 -14.67 -2.36
N PRO A 95 -8.57 -14.15 -1.61
CA PRO A 95 -7.28 -13.77 -2.18
C PRO A 95 -6.63 -14.93 -2.94
N GLY A 96 -5.99 -14.64 -4.06
CA GLY A 96 -5.41 -15.61 -4.98
C GLY A 96 -6.35 -16.11 -6.08
N THR A 97 -7.60 -15.66 -6.13
CA THR A 97 -8.59 -16.06 -7.15
C THR A 97 -9.34 -14.88 -7.76
N GLY A 98 -9.82 -15.06 -9.00
CA GLY A 98 -10.57 -14.04 -9.73
C GLY A 98 -9.70 -13.09 -10.55
N THR A 99 -10.32 -12.05 -11.09
CA THR A 99 -9.66 -11.03 -11.91
C THR A 99 -9.98 -9.64 -11.38
N ILE A 100 -9.07 -8.71 -11.64
CA ILE A 100 -9.22 -7.30 -11.28
C ILE A 100 -9.13 -6.48 -12.57
N ALA A 101 -10.11 -5.60 -12.79
CA ALA A 101 -10.19 -4.77 -13.98
C ALA A 101 -9.75 -3.32 -13.71
N VAL A 102 -9.47 -2.58 -14.79
CA VAL A 102 -9.33 -1.12 -14.69
C VAL A 102 -10.64 -0.52 -14.19
N GLY A 103 -10.56 0.43 -13.25
CA GLY A 103 -11.72 1.05 -12.64
C GLY A 103 -12.16 0.41 -11.31
N ASP A 104 -11.71 -0.81 -11.01
CA ASP A 104 -11.99 -1.45 -9.73
C ASP A 104 -11.28 -0.73 -8.57
N TYR A 105 -11.98 -0.59 -7.45
CA TYR A 105 -11.40 -0.15 -6.19
C TYR A 105 -10.71 -1.32 -5.49
N VAL A 106 -9.63 -1.01 -4.77
CA VAL A 106 -8.78 -2.03 -4.16
C VAL A 106 -8.49 -1.76 -2.69
N VAL A 107 -8.23 -2.85 -1.98
CA VAL A 107 -7.75 -2.89 -0.59
C VAL A 107 -6.47 -3.70 -0.52
N ALA A 108 -5.80 -3.71 0.63
CA ALA A 108 -4.61 -4.52 0.85
C ALA A 108 -4.92 -6.00 0.59
N GLY A 109 -4.08 -6.66 -0.23
CA GLY A 109 -4.13 -8.10 -0.47
C GLY A 109 -3.26 -8.85 0.54
N THR A 110 -2.75 -10.02 0.15
CA THR A 110 -1.82 -10.80 0.98
C THR A 110 -0.58 -9.98 1.35
N VAL A 111 -0.36 -9.77 2.65
CA VAL A 111 0.70 -8.91 3.17
C VAL A 111 2.01 -9.66 3.40
N THR A 112 3.15 -8.98 3.18
CA THR A 112 4.46 -9.48 3.60
C THR A 112 4.72 -9.07 5.05
N ALA A 113 5.15 -10.02 5.88
CA ALA A 113 5.39 -9.81 7.31
C ALA A 113 6.36 -8.65 7.58
N ARG A 114 6.21 -8.00 8.76
CA ARG A 114 7.12 -6.95 9.24
C ARG A 114 8.58 -7.43 9.20
N GLY A 115 9.51 -6.53 8.90
CA GLY A 115 10.94 -6.81 8.90
C GLY A 115 11.39 -7.72 7.75
N THR A 116 10.46 -8.16 6.90
CA THR A 116 10.75 -8.96 5.71
C THR A 116 10.56 -8.10 4.47
N LYS A 117 11.62 -7.98 3.65
CA LYS A 117 11.56 -7.21 2.41
C LYS A 117 10.48 -7.76 1.48
N LEU A 118 9.72 -6.87 0.85
CA LEU A 118 8.78 -7.23 -0.19
C LEU A 118 9.49 -7.99 -1.33
N PRO A 119 9.01 -9.18 -1.74
CA PRO A 119 9.60 -9.94 -2.85
C PRO A 119 9.30 -9.33 -4.23
N GLY A 120 8.37 -8.37 -4.28
CA GLY A 120 7.94 -7.63 -5.46
C GLY A 120 6.97 -6.51 -5.05
N PRO A 121 6.28 -5.85 -6.00
CA PRO A 121 5.30 -4.82 -5.67
C PRO A 121 4.23 -5.34 -4.69
N PRO A 122 3.77 -4.51 -3.73
CA PRO A 122 2.80 -4.93 -2.72
C PRO A 122 1.50 -5.39 -3.39
N LYS A 123 0.82 -6.32 -2.72
CA LYS A 123 -0.34 -7.01 -3.28
C LYS A 123 -1.65 -6.33 -2.93
N VAL A 124 -2.57 -6.26 -3.89
CA VAL A 124 -3.91 -5.70 -3.70
C VAL A 124 -4.99 -6.69 -4.09
N CYS A 125 -6.12 -6.63 -3.39
CA CYS A 125 -7.33 -7.33 -3.76
C CYS A 125 -8.40 -6.33 -4.21
N LYS A 126 -9.31 -6.76 -5.10
CA LYS A 126 -10.52 -6.01 -5.41
C LYS A 126 -11.37 -5.87 -4.15
N ALA A 127 -11.70 -4.64 -3.80
CA ALA A 127 -12.55 -4.32 -2.67
C ALA A 127 -13.94 -4.92 -2.87
N THR A 128 -14.49 -5.50 -1.81
CA THR A 128 -15.89 -5.97 -1.77
C THR A 128 -16.83 -4.81 -1.45
N ALA A 129 -16.38 -3.86 -0.64
CA ALA A 129 -17.11 -2.65 -0.31
C ALA A 129 -17.29 -1.75 -1.55
N THR A 130 -18.45 -1.12 -1.65
CA THR A 130 -18.74 -0.10 -2.66
C THR A 130 -17.99 1.20 -2.35
N LYS A 131 -17.83 2.07 -3.36
CA LYS A 131 -17.11 3.36 -3.22
C LYS A 131 -17.60 4.20 -2.02
N ASP A 132 -18.91 4.19 -1.74
CA ASP A 132 -19.52 5.04 -0.71
C ASP A 132 -19.28 4.52 0.72
N ALA A 133 -18.73 3.31 0.85
CA ALA A 133 -18.37 2.68 2.12
C ALA A 133 -16.84 2.67 2.36
N LEU A 134 -16.04 3.12 1.39
CA LEU A 134 -14.60 3.22 1.49
C LEU A 134 -14.22 4.68 1.75
N SER A 135 -13.29 4.91 2.68
CA SER A 135 -12.78 6.24 3.02
C SER A 135 -11.51 6.58 2.21
N PHE A 136 -10.72 5.57 1.86
CA PHE A 136 -9.43 5.73 1.19
C PHE A 136 -9.44 5.02 -0.17
N LEU A 137 -9.98 5.71 -1.17
CA LEU A 137 -10.22 5.15 -2.50
C LEU A 137 -8.93 5.05 -3.31
N TRP A 138 -8.48 3.82 -3.53
CA TRP A 138 -7.48 3.49 -4.53
C TRP A 138 -8.12 2.71 -5.68
N ARG A 139 -7.87 3.17 -6.91
CA ARG A 139 -8.48 2.58 -8.11
C ARG A 139 -7.42 2.10 -9.09
N VAL A 140 -7.66 0.96 -9.72
CA VAL A 140 -6.81 0.48 -10.81
C VAL A 140 -6.94 1.40 -12.03
N VAL A 141 -5.82 1.94 -12.50
CA VAL A 141 -5.77 2.86 -13.66
C VAL A 141 -5.00 2.30 -14.85
N SER A 142 -4.22 1.24 -14.67
CA SER A 142 -3.47 0.58 -15.74
C SER A 142 -3.16 -0.88 -15.39
N LEU A 143 -3.31 -1.78 -16.37
CA LEU A 143 -2.96 -3.20 -16.24
C LEU A 143 -1.73 -3.52 -17.08
N LYS A 144 -0.77 -4.24 -16.50
CA LYS A 144 0.38 -4.83 -17.21
C LYS A 144 0.08 -6.29 -17.54
N GLY A 145 -1.03 -6.52 -18.23
CA GLY A 145 -1.53 -7.86 -18.55
C GLY A 145 -3.04 -7.89 -18.76
N THR A 146 -3.67 -8.98 -18.33
CA THR A 146 -5.10 -9.29 -18.45
C THR A 146 -5.90 -9.05 -17.18
N GLY A 147 -5.25 -8.67 -16.08
CA GLY A 147 -5.90 -8.50 -14.78
C GLY A 147 -5.96 -9.78 -13.94
N ALA A 148 -5.22 -10.82 -14.34
CA ALA A 148 -5.13 -12.07 -13.61
C ALA A 148 -4.25 -11.95 -12.36
N VAL A 149 -4.49 -12.83 -11.38
CA VAL A 149 -3.68 -12.95 -10.18
C VAL A 149 -2.19 -13.12 -10.52
N GLY A 150 -1.33 -12.44 -9.76
CA GLY A 150 0.13 -12.44 -9.95
C GLY A 150 0.62 -11.45 -11.01
N GLN A 151 -0.26 -10.85 -11.82
CA GLN A 151 0.12 -9.81 -12.76
C GLN A 151 0.27 -8.45 -12.08
N LEU A 152 0.97 -7.54 -12.75
CA LEU A 152 1.20 -6.19 -12.25
C LEU A 152 0.13 -5.22 -12.74
N ALA A 153 -0.14 -4.21 -11.92
CA ALA A 153 -1.02 -3.09 -12.25
C ALA A 153 -0.53 -1.80 -11.59
N VAL A 154 -1.09 -0.67 -12.02
CA VAL A 154 -0.90 0.62 -11.37
C VAL A 154 -2.24 1.06 -10.79
N ILE A 155 -2.23 1.40 -9.51
CA ILE A 155 -3.35 2.01 -8.79
C ILE A 155 -3.07 3.50 -8.61
N ALA A 156 -4.14 4.30 -8.52
CA ALA A 156 -4.06 5.72 -8.23
C ALA A 156 -5.04 6.09 -7.13
N ARG A 157 -4.66 7.08 -6.31
CA ARG A 157 -5.58 7.73 -5.37
C ARG A 157 -6.66 8.48 -6.16
N VAL A 158 -7.93 8.38 -5.74
CA VAL A 158 -9.10 9.00 -6.39
C VAL A 158 -9.90 9.81 -5.40
#